data_AF-A0ABD0PUR2-F1
#
_entry.id   AF-A0ABD0PUR2-F1
#
_cell.length_a   1.000
_cell.length_b   1.000
_cell.length_c   1.000
_cell.angle_alpha   90.00
_cell.angle_beta   90.00
_cell.angle_gamma   90.00
#
_symmetry.space_group_name_H-M   'P 1'
#
loop_
_entity.id
_entity.type
_entity.pdbx_description
1 polymer ?
#
loop_
_entity_poly.entity_id
_entity_poly.type
_entity_poly.pdbx_seq_one_letter_code
_entity_poly.pdbx_strand_id
1 'polypeptide(L)' 'MSARGGKKKITKLSRSARAGVIFPVGRMMRYLRTGTHKYRIGMGAPVYMAAVI' A
#
# COMPACT_ATOMS: atom_id res chain seq x y z
N MET A 1 27.81 26.99 9.22
CA MET A 1 27.38 26.13 8.08
C MET A 1 26.02 25.55 8.40
N SER A 2 25.11 25.59 7.44
CA SER A 2 23.65 25.51 7.57
C SER A 2 23.08 24.28 8.29
N ALA A 3 22.02 24.54 9.07
CA ALA A 3 21.23 23.57 9.82
C ALA A 3 20.58 22.51 8.91
N ARG A 4 21.03 21.26 9.02
CA ARG A 4 20.25 20.10 8.57
C ARG A 4 19.39 19.61 9.74
N GLY A 5 18.31 20.35 10.00
CA GLY A 5 17.22 19.87 10.85
C GLY A 5 16.70 18.55 10.31
N GLY A 6 17.01 17.45 10.98
CA GLY A 6 16.50 16.13 10.66
C GLY A 6 14.99 16.13 10.85
N LYS A 7 14.22 16.26 9.76
CA LYS A 7 12.77 16.05 9.79
C LYS A 7 12.51 14.68 10.43
N LYS A 8 11.71 14.66 11.51
CA LYS A 8 11.21 13.43 12.14
C LYS A 8 10.79 12.46 11.02
N LYS A 9 11.41 11.27 10.96
CA LYS A 9 10.97 10.22 10.03
C LYS A 9 9.51 9.92 10.34
N ILE A 10 8.59 10.49 9.55
CA ILE A 10 7.18 10.15 9.62
C ILE A 10 7.12 8.65 9.34
N THR A 11 6.69 7.89 10.34
CA THR A 11 6.52 6.44 10.22
C THR A 11 5.55 6.19 9.06
N LYS A 12 6.01 5.48 8.03
CA LYS A 12 5.17 5.18 6.87
C LYS A 12 4.07 4.22 7.32
N LEU A 13 2.85 4.73 7.47
CA LEU A 13 1.67 3.89 7.69
C LEU A 13 1.50 2.92 6.52
N SER A 14 1.30 1.64 6.86
CA SER A 14 1.07 0.61 5.85
C SER A 14 -0.29 0.79 5.18
N ARG A 15 -0.43 0.31 3.95
CA ARG A 15 -1.71 0.38 3.23
C ARG A 15 -2.82 -0.44 3.91
N SER A 16 -2.47 -1.56 4.53
CA SER A 16 -3.40 -2.34 5.36
C SER A 16 -3.85 -1.56 6.59
N ALA A 17 -2.91 -0.89 7.29
CA ALA A 17 -3.26 -0.07 8.46
C ALA A 17 -4.15 1.13 8.08
N ARG A 18 -3.93 1.74 6.91
CA ARG A 18 -4.81 2.81 6.40
C ARG A 18 -6.20 2.31 6.00
N ALA A 19 -6.30 1.07 5.51
CA ALA A 19 -7.55 0.45 5.09
C ALA A 19 -8.31 -0.25 6.24
N GLY A 20 -7.69 -0.38 7.43
CA GLY A 20 -8.31 -1.04 8.57
C GLY A 20 -8.47 -2.56 8.42
N VAL A 21 -7.72 -3.18 7.51
CA VAL A 21 -7.81 -4.63 7.23
C VAL A 21 -6.57 -5.37 7.71
N ILE A 22 -6.76 -6.61 8.18
CA ILE A 22 -5.67 -7.49 8.62
C ILE A 22 -4.89 -8.02 7.41
N PHE A 23 -5.59 -8.28 6.30
CA PHE A 23 -4.98 -8.84 5.12
C PHE A 23 -4.03 -7.85 4.39
N PRO A 24 -2.98 -8.37 3.73
CA PRO A 24 -1.89 -7.54 3.21
C PRO A 24 -2.21 -6.87 1.87
N VAL A 25 -2.87 -5.70 1.89
CA VAL A 25 -3.20 -4.88 0.70
C VAL A 25 -2.01 -4.67 -0.23
N GLY A 26 -0.83 -4.41 0.36
CA GLY A 26 0.37 -4.15 -0.42
C GLY A 26 0.87 -5.34 -1.22
N ARG A 27 0.71 -6.55 -0.66
CA ARG A 27 1.06 -7.82 -1.30
C ARG A 27 0.04 -8.19 -2.36
N MET A 28 -1.25 -8.00 -2.08
CA MET A 28 -2.32 -8.23 -3.07
C MET A 28 -2.12 -7.39 -4.33
N MET A 29 -1.76 -6.11 -4.18
CA MET A 29 -1.45 -5.27 -5.34
C MET A 29 -0.29 -5.81 -6.18
N ARG A 30 0.72 -6.43 -5.56
CA ARG A 30 1.83 -7.05 -6.28
C ARG A 30 1.34 -8.27 -7.06
N TYR A 31 0.58 -9.16 -6.42
CA TYR A 31 0.01 -10.34 -7.08
C TYR A 31 -0.91 -9.97 -8.23
N LEU A 32 -1.76 -8.95 -8.06
CA LEU A 32 -2.60 -8.46 -9.14
C LEU A 32 -1.74 -7.94 -10.31
N ARG A 33 -0.68 -7.14 -10.06
CA ARG A 33 0.19 -6.66 -11.14
C ARG A 33 0.96 -7.77 -11.85
N THR A 34 1.40 -8.79 -11.12
CA THR A 34 2.11 -9.95 -11.70
C THR A 34 1.14 -10.93 -12.38
N GLY A 35 -0.13 -10.99 -12.00
CA GLY A 35 -1.14 -11.83 -12.67
C GLY A 35 -1.74 -11.16 -13.90
N THR A 36 -1.90 -9.84 -13.88
CA THR A 36 -2.67 -9.10 -14.89
C THR A 36 -1.83 -7.97 -15.51
N HIS A 37 -0.65 -8.30 -16.06
CA HIS A 37 0.33 -7.35 -16.59
C HIS A 37 -0.22 -6.36 -17.64
N LYS A 38 -1.27 -6.73 -18.38
CA LYS A 38 -1.92 -5.88 -19.38
C LYS A 38 -2.84 -4.82 -18.78
N TYR A 39 -3.28 -5.00 -17.54
CA TYR A 39 -4.29 -4.15 -16.91
C TYR A 39 -3.65 -3.15 -15.94
N ARG A 40 -4.14 -1.92 -15.97
CA ARG A 40 -3.81 -0.91 -14.96
C ARG A 40 -4.68 -1.13 -13.74
N ILE A 41 -4.04 -1.20 -12.56
CA ILE A 41 -4.73 -1.56 -11.32
C ILE A 41 -4.90 -0.32 -10.45
N GLY A 42 -6.14 0.11 -10.29
CA GLY A 42 -6.51 1.18 -9.36
C GLY A 42 -6.30 0.76 -7.90
N MET A 43 -6.03 1.73 -7.02
CA MET A 43 -5.75 1.45 -5.60
C MET A 43 -6.95 0.86 -4.83
N GLY A 44 -8.18 1.03 -5.32
CA GLY A 44 -9.37 0.41 -4.73
C GLY A 44 -9.41 -1.11 -4.87
N ALA A 45 -8.88 -1.68 -5.95
CA ALA A 45 -8.93 -3.12 -6.21
C ALA A 45 -8.22 -3.97 -5.13
N PRO A 46 -6.95 -3.71 -4.75
CA PRO A 46 -6.30 -4.49 -3.69
C PRO A 46 -6.86 -4.21 -2.30
N VAL A 47 -7.54 -3.08 -2.08
CA VAL A 47 -8.21 -2.79 -0.79
C VAL A 47 -9.50 -3.58 -0.70
N TYR A 48 -10.32 -3.58 -1.76
CA TYR A 48 -11.53 -4.39 -1.85
C TYR A 48 -11.22 -5.88 -1.70
N MET A 49 -10.23 -6.38 -2.45
CA MET A 49 -9.80 -7.78 -2.33
C MET A 49 -9.35 -8.14 -0.90
N ALA A 50 -8.68 -7.22 -0.20
CA ALA A 50 -8.23 -7.46 1.18
C ALA A 50 -9.32 -7.32 2.24
N ALA A 51 -10.47 -6.73 1.89
CA ALA A 51 -11.61 -6.59 2.79
C ALA A 51 -12.63 -7.74 2.63
N VAL A 52 -12.64 -8.41 1.48
CA VAL A 52 -13.64 -9.44 1.15
C VAL A 52 -13.18 -10.85 1.52
N ILE A 53 -11.88 -11.14 1.43
CA ILE A 53 -11.30 -12.40 1.92
C ILE A 53 -10.95 -12.29 3.39
#